data_AF-A0A1V9YUG2-F1
#
_entry.id   AF-A0A1V9YUG2-F1
#
_cell.length_a   1.000
_cell.length_b   1.000
_cell.length_c   1.000
_cell.angle_alpha   90.00
_cell.angle_beta   90.00
_cell.angle_gamma   90.00
#
_symmetry.space_group_name_H-M   'P 1'
#
loop_
_entity.id
_entity.type
_entity.pdbx_description
1 polymer ?
#
loop_
_entity_poly.entity_id
_entity_poly.type
_entity_poly.pdbx_seq_one_letter_code
_entity_poly.pdbx_strand_id
1 'polypeptide(L)'
;MVAWNILNLPLFLLGLVQAYPNPKACSGVCTNSHDPSIIRRADGTYFRFSTGNKISIHTAPDLAGPWTFKGAMLPQGSKINLKGNNDLWAPDVQKVGNQYYVYYSVSSFGSRDSAIGLATSPSMDINTWTDRGSTGITSTSAKNYNAIDANLYSANGNYYMTFGSFWQDIFTVPMKSNPTSTNGASSHLAYTSDGQGEEGAFMFVYKGYYYLFYSKGQCCNYVSSKPKAGLEYKIMVCRSKNPTSGFVDKNGVNCGNGGGTLVLPSHDFVYGPGGQGVYNDPKYGPVVYYHYVDTRIGFADGDKRFGWNTLDFSSGWPVNHVEMRLATIRRGFCSANSIHFDTYRFVQNLKAKGFTPKEAEAILNVTKNAIQEMNSSHTSLYTPKADHLEVKTDLSQRVLRSTMNFDVAHRHMREVLERDFSNLKNDIRMTEKLDFDKVRFELLKVEKEFLLQKKTDEETLNTLHIANERLEKRILQFVVGFTGSMMLVLARLGAFF
;
A
#
# COMPACT_ATOMS: atom_id res chain seq x y z
N MET A 1 -18.44 -61.42 39.31
CA MET A 1 -18.63 -60.84 37.96
C MET A 1 -18.34 -59.35 38.06
N VAL A 2 -17.16 -58.93 37.61
CA VAL A 2 -16.71 -57.53 37.67
C VAL A 2 -16.99 -56.89 36.32
N ALA A 3 -17.84 -55.86 36.32
CA ALA A 3 -18.20 -55.09 35.14
C ALA A 3 -17.03 -54.19 34.71
N TRP A 4 -16.70 -54.24 33.42
CA TRP A 4 -15.72 -53.36 32.79
C TRP A 4 -16.33 -51.99 32.52
N ASN A 5 -15.76 -50.94 33.13
CA ASN A 5 -16.03 -49.55 32.77
C ASN A 5 -15.17 -49.19 31.55
N ILE A 6 -15.83 -48.91 30.42
CA ILE A 6 -15.21 -48.32 29.23
C ILE A 6 -14.90 -46.85 29.54
N LEU A 7 -13.61 -46.50 29.60
CA LEU A 7 -13.15 -45.12 29.66
C LEU A 7 -13.42 -44.45 28.29
N ASN A 8 -14.35 -43.49 28.27
CA ASN A 8 -14.51 -42.55 27.16
C ASN A 8 -13.30 -41.60 27.15
N LEU A 9 -12.37 -41.78 26.21
CA LEU A 9 -11.37 -40.76 25.87
C LEU A 9 -12.04 -39.67 25.00
N PRO A 10 -11.95 -38.37 25.36
CA PRO A 10 -12.42 -37.31 24.49
C PRO A 10 -11.48 -37.21 23.29
N LEU A 11 -12.03 -37.46 22.10
CA LEU A 11 -11.38 -37.20 20.82
C LEU A 11 -11.25 -35.69 20.65
N PHE A 12 -10.09 -35.13 20.99
CA PHE A 12 -9.79 -33.73 20.68
C PHE A 12 -9.62 -33.58 19.16
N LEU A 13 -10.66 -33.06 18.50
CA LEU A 13 -10.58 -32.52 17.15
C LEU A 13 -9.59 -31.34 17.20
N LEU A 14 -8.36 -31.57 16.77
CA LEU A 14 -7.42 -30.52 16.40
C LEU A 14 -7.99 -29.79 15.19
N GLY A 15 -8.73 -28.70 15.44
CA GLY A 15 -9.05 -27.74 14.40
C GLY A 15 -7.74 -27.14 13.90
N LEU A 16 -7.35 -27.45 12.67
CA LEU A 16 -6.28 -26.76 11.97
C LEU A 16 -6.75 -25.31 11.73
N VAL A 17 -6.41 -24.40 12.64
CA VAL A 17 -6.50 -22.96 12.35
C VAL A 17 -5.42 -22.67 11.33
N GLN A 18 -5.83 -22.35 10.10
CA GLN A 18 -4.91 -21.92 9.06
C GLN A 18 -4.37 -20.53 9.42
N ALA A 19 -3.26 -20.51 10.16
CA ALA A 19 -2.57 -19.28 10.53
C ALA A 19 -1.86 -18.69 9.32
N TYR A 20 -1.97 -17.38 9.12
CA TYR A 20 -1.17 -16.65 8.13
C TYR A 20 0.16 -16.24 8.75
N PRO A 21 1.28 -16.30 8.01
CA PRO A 21 2.56 -15.92 8.57
C PRO A 21 2.69 -14.40 8.65
N ASN A 22 3.13 -13.93 9.81
CA ASN A 22 3.55 -12.54 9.98
C ASN A 22 4.70 -12.19 9.00
N PRO A 23 4.86 -10.90 8.63
CA PRO A 23 5.95 -10.44 7.78
C PRO A 23 7.31 -10.91 8.29
N LYS A 24 8.21 -11.28 7.37
CA LYS A 24 9.61 -11.52 7.72
C LYS A 24 10.28 -10.24 8.22
N ALA A 25 11.44 -10.39 8.85
CA ALA A 25 12.17 -9.28 9.44
C ALA A 25 12.40 -8.15 8.42
N CYS A 26 12.23 -6.91 8.88
CA CYS A 26 12.62 -5.71 8.17
C CYS A 26 13.33 -4.77 9.16
N SER A 27 14.49 -4.25 8.76
CA SER A 27 15.29 -3.31 9.56
C SER A 27 15.64 -2.05 8.77
N GLY A 28 16.00 -0.97 9.47
CA GLY A 28 16.22 0.35 8.87
C GLY A 28 14.91 1.08 8.58
N VAL A 29 14.84 1.79 7.45
CA VAL A 29 13.67 2.59 7.03
C VAL A 29 12.61 1.71 6.38
N CYS A 30 11.90 0.96 7.22
CA CYS A 30 10.76 0.11 6.82
C CYS A 30 9.41 0.82 6.86
N THR A 31 9.35 2.08 7.32
CA THR A 31 8.16 2.94 7.30
C THR A 31 7.96 3.59 5.93
N ASN A 32 6.85 4.33 5.76
CA ASN A 32 6.54 5.09 4.57
C ASN A 32 6.71 4.27 3.27
N SER A 33 6.23 3.04 3.30
CA SER A 33 6.46 2.03 2.26
C SER A 33 5.20 1.71 1.48
N HIS A 34 4.32 2.69 1.25
CA HIS A 34 3.10 2.50 0.46
C HIS A 34 3.43 2.09 -0.98
N ASP A 35 2.68 1.12 -1.51
CA ASP A 35 2.87 0.47 -2.83
C ASP A 35 4.34 0.26 -3.21
N PRO A 36 5.06 -0.59 -2.47
CA PRO A 36 6.48 -0.78 -2.72
C PRO A 36 6.67 -1.53 -4.03
N SER A 37 7.75 -1.25 -4.74
CA SER A 37 8.25 -2.08 -5.84
C SER A 37 9.74 -2.32 -5.68
N ILE A 38 10.18 -3.55 -5.92
CA ILE A 38 11.53 -4.01 -5.60
C ILE A 38 12.21 -4.60 -6.81
N ILE A 39 13.50 -4.31 -6.94
CA ILE A 39 14.40 -5.00 -7.85
C ILE A 39 15.79 -5.13 -7.23
N ARG A 40 16.49 -6.22 -7.55
CA ARG A 40 17.89 -6.41 -7.18
C ARG A 40 18.79 -6.04 -8.36
N ARG A 41 19.72 -5.12 -8.13
CA ARG A 41 20.76 -4.76 -9.10
C ARG A 41 21.80 -5.88 -9.21
N ALA A 42 22.56 -5.90 -10.30
CA ALA A 42 23.55 -6.94 -10.59
C ALA A 42 24.67 -7.06 -9.53
N ASP A 43 25.02 -5.94 -8.88
CA ASP A 43 25.96 -5.90 -7.75
C ASP A 43 25.40 -6.49 -6.44
N GLY A 44 24.11 -6.83 -6.45
CA GLY A 44 23.39 -7.42 -5.34
C GLY A 44 22.66 -6.46 -4.42
N THR A 45 22.73 -5.15 -4.71
CA THR A 45 21.97 -4.15 -3.96
C THR A 45 20.48 -4.27 -4.29
N TYR A 46 19.64 -4.37 -3.26
CA TYR A 46 18.19 -4.26 -3.40
C TYR A 46 17.78 -2.80 -3.43
N PHE A 47 16.87 -2.46 -4.35
CA PHE A 47 16.21 -1.17 -4.44
C PHE A 47 14.73 -1.34 -4.12
N ARG A 48 14.16 -0.39 -3.37
CA ARG A 48 12.73 -0.24 -3.14
C ARG A 48 12.29 1.14 -3.57
N PHE A 49 11.28 1.19 -4.42
CA PHE A 49 10.55 2.39 -4.81
C PHE A 49 9.21 2.38 -4.08
N SER A 50 8.73 3.52 -3.61
CA SER A 50 7.45 3.60 -2.88
C SER A 50 6.70 4.88 -3.24
N THR A 51 5.37 4.81 -3.15
CA THR A 51 4.46 5.96 -3.28
C THR A 51 4.88 7.12 -2.37
N GLY A 52 4.63 8.35 -2.84
CA GLY A 52 4.91 9.57 -2.10
C GLY A 52 6.31 10.13 -2.34
N ASN A 53 6.49 11.42 -2.01
CA ASN A 53 7.75 12.16 -2.17
C ASN A 53 8.36 11.99 -3.59
N LYS A 54 7.52 12.10 -4.62
CA LYS A 54 7.89 11.97 -6.05
C LYS A 54 8.63 10.65 -6.35
N ILE A 55 8.13 9.57 -5.74
CA ILE A 55 8.69 8.22 -5.65
C ILE A 55 9.95 8.17 -4.79
N SER A 56 9.82 7.63 -3.58
CA SER A 56 10.94 7.46 -2.65
C SER A 56 11.81 6.26 -3.02
N ILE A 57 13.13 6.46 -3.10
CA ILE A 57 14.12 5.41 -3.34
C ILE A 57 14.78 5.00 -2.04
N HIS A 58 14.81 3.71 -1.78
CA HIS A 58 15.55 3.09 -0.68
C HIS A 58 16.45 1.97 -1.20
N THR A 59 17.54 1.70 -0.50
CA THR A 59 18.44 0.58 -0.81
C THR A 59 18.72 -0.28 0.40
N ALA A 60 18.97 -1.57 0.19
CA ALA A 60 19.39 -2.51 1.22
C ALA A 60 20.33 -3.59 0.66
N PRO A 61 21.15 -4.23 1.51
CA PRO A 61 21.94 -5.40 1.10
C PRO A 61 21.10 -6.70 1.01
N ASP A 62 19.93 -6.72 1.65
CA ASP A 62 19.01 -7.86 1.70
C ASP A 62 17.56 -7.35 1.82
N LEU A 63 16.55 -8.15 1.46
CA LEU A 63 15.14 -7.83 1.69
C LEU A 63 14.84 -7.53 3.17
N ALA A 64 15.57 -8.18 4.09
CA ALA A 64 15.48 -7.91 5.53
C ALA A 64 16.08 -6.56 5.98
N GLY A 65 16.73 -5.84 5.07
CA GLY A 65 17.40 -4.58 5.34
C GLY A 65 18.89 -4.74 5.75
N PRO A 66 19.48 -3.73 6.38
CA PRO A 66 18.84 -2.46 6.74
C PRO A 66 18.52 -1.61 5.49
N TRP A 67 17.27 -1.17 5.38
CA TRP A 67 16.83 -0.25 4.33
C TRP A 67 17.29 1.18 4.64
N THR A 68 17.87 1.85 3.65
CA THR A 68 18.37 3.23 3.76
C THR A 68 17.70 4.09 2.71
N PHE A 69 17.09 5.21 3.13
CA PHE A 69 16.53 6.21 2.21
C PHE A 69 17.63 6.91 1.42
N LYS A 70 17.41 7.11 0.11
CA LYS A 70 18.37 7.76 -0.80
C LYS A 70 17.88 9.09 -1.36
N GLY A 71 16.57 9.26 -1.54
CA GLY A 71 15.99 10.47 -2.11
C GLY A 71 14.77 10.17 -2.98
N ALA A 72 14.27 11.21 -3.64
CA ALA A 72 13.20 11.10 -4.62
C ALA A 72 13.74 10.68 -6.00
N MET A 73 12.98 9.90 -6.75
CA MET A 73 13.30 9.52 -8.12
C MET A 73 13.21 10.72 -9.07
N LEU A 74 12.11 11.48 -8.97
CA LEU A 74 11.84 12.66 -9.79
C LEU A 74 11.73 13.91 -8.90
N PRO A 75 12.83 14.48 -8.38
CA PRO A 75 12.78 15.59 -7.44
C PRO A 75 12.04 16.84 -7.99
N GLN A 76 12.02 17.02 -9.31
CA GLN A 76 11.30 18.10 -10.00
C GLN A 76 9.82 17.79 -10.28
N GLY A 77 9.33 16.62 -9.88
CA GLY A 77 8.01 16.11 -10.23
C GLY A 77 7.95 15.51 -11.63
N SER A 78 6.78 15.01 -12.00
CA SER A 78 6.49 14.48 -13.33
C SER A 78 6.22 15.60 -14.34
N LYS A 79 6.64 15.36 -15.60
CA LYS A 79 6.28 16.15 -16.79
C LYS A 79 4.81 16.06 -17.16
N ILE A 80 4.08 15.06 -16.65
CA ILE A 80 2.65 14.90 -16.93
C ILE A 80 1.90 16.01 -16.21
N ASN A 81 1.20 16.85 -16.99
CA ASN A 81 0.41 17.96 -16.46
C ASN A 81 -0.97 17.51 -15.99
N LEU A 82 -1.00 16.74 -14.90
CA LEU A 82 -2.21 16.35 -14.17
C LEU A 82 -2.05 16.71 -12.69
N LYS A 83 -3.18 16.81 -11.99
CA LYS A 83 -3.17 16.90 -10.52
C LYS A 83 -2.44 15.67 -9.96
N GLY A 84 -1.57 15.88 -8.97
CA GLY A 84 -0.73 14.83 -8.39
C GLY A 84 0.64 14.68 -9.04
N ASN A 85 1.05 15.53 -9.98
CA ASN A 85 2.37 15.46 -10.62
C ASN A 85 3.59 15.64 -9.67
N ASN A 86 3.34 16.03 -8.41
CA ASN A 86 4.33 16.11 -7.35
C ASN A 86 4.17 15.05 -6.25
N ASP A 87 3.14 14.22 -6.35
CA ASP A 87 2.84 13.11 -5.43
C ASP A 87 2.52 11.88 -6.26
N LEU A 88 3.58 11.17 -6.65
CA LEU A 88 3.52 10.04 -7.58
C LEU A 88 3.26 8.74 -6.83
N TRP A 89 2.48 7.85 -7.42
CA TRP A 89 2.00 6.63 -6.75
C TRP A 89 2.36 5.35 -7.49
N ALA A 90 2.32 4.24 -6.76
CA ALA A 90 2.42 2.86 -7.22
C ALA A 90 3.51 2.64 -8.29
N PRO A 91 4.78 2.85 -7.93
CA PRO A 91 5.87 2.61 -8.87
C PRO A 91 5.98 1.13 -9.22
N ASP A 92 6.35 0.80 -10.46
CA ASP A 92 6.80 -0.54 -10.87
C ASP A 92 8.15 -0.46 -11.55
N VAL A 93 9.16 -1.09 -10.93
CA VAL A 93 10.53 -1.12 -11.46
C VAL A 93 10.80 -2.40 -12.25
N GLN A 94 11.28 -2.24 -13.48
CA GLN A 94 11.69 -3.35 -14.34
C GLN A 94 13.03 -3.06 -15.01
N LYS A 95 13.81 -4.10 -15.27
CA LYS A 95 15.00 -4.01 -16.12
C LYS A 95 14.63 -4.39 -17.55
N VAL A 96 14.82 -3.45 -18.48
CA VAL A 96 14.54 -3.64 -19.92
C VAL A 96 15.82 -3.36 -20.70
N GLY A 97 16.43 -4.42 -21.23
CA GLY A 97 17.76 -4.36 -21.83
C GLY A 97 18.80 -3.83 -20.84
N ASN A 98 19.44 -2.73 -21.20
CA ASN A 98 20.51 -2.10 -20.40
C ASN A 98 20.02 -0.95 -19.51
N GLN A 99 18.70 -0.70 -19.45
CA GLN A 99 18.12 0.38 -18.65
C GLN A 99 17.12 -0.18 -17.64
N TYR A 100 16.93 0.57 -16.57
CA TYR A 100 15.87 0.39 -15.59
C TYR A 100 14.73 1.35 -15.90
N TYR A 101 13.52 0.82 -15.87
CA TYR A 101 12.27 1.51 -16.17
C TYR A 101 11.48 1.53 -14.87
N VAL A 102 11.01 2.71 -14.46
CA VAL A 102 10.03 2.85 -13.38
C VAL A 102 8.78 3.48 -13.95
N TYR A 103 7.72 2.69 -14.03
CA TYR A 103 6.38 3.20 -14.31
C TYR A 103 5.82 3.79 -13.03
N TYR A 104 5.05 4.87 -13.14
CA TYR A 104 4.47 5.56 -11.99
C TYR A 104 3.13 6.18 -12.35
N SER A 105 2.28 6.40 -11.35
CA SER A 105 0.95 6.96 -11.53
C SER A 105 0.92 8.46 -11.20
N VAL A 106 0.20 9.23 -12.02
CA VAL A 106 -0.16 10.63 -11.73
C VAL A 106 -1.68 10.71 -11.64
N SER A 107 -2.20 11.01 -10.46
CA SER A 107 -3.63 10.97 -10.17
C SER A 107 -3.99 11.83 -8.95
N SER A 108 -5.27 11.86 -8.60
CA SER A 108 -5.76 12.46 -7.37
C SER A 108 -6.91 11.64 -6.78
N PHE A 109 -6.97 11.55 -5.45
CA PHE A 109 -7.89 10.63 -4.76
C PHE A 109 -9.34 10.81 -5.21
N GLY A 110 -10.02 9.69 -5.48
CA GLY A 110 -11.42 9.65 -5.91
C GLY A 110 -11.67 10.07 -7.36
N SER A 111 -10.63 10.46 -8.11
CA SER A 111 -10.72 10.75 -9.54
C SER A 111 -10.17 9.59 -10.38
N ARG A 112 -10.61 9.51 -11.64
CA ARG A 112 -10.00 8.68 -12.68
C ARG A 112 -9.36 9.50 -13.80
N ASP A 113 -9.17 10.80 -13.59
CA ASP A 113 -8.36 11.64 -14.47
C ASP A 113 -6.89 11.33 -14.15
N SER A 114 -6.31 10.39 -14.87
CA SER A 114 -5.06 9.74 -14.46
C SER A 114 -4.24 9.32 -15.66
N ALA A 115 -2.94 9.18 -15.43
CA ALA A 115 -2.00 8.72 -16.44
C ALA A 115 -0.86 7.93 -15.81
N ILE A 116 -0.41 6.90 -16.53
CA ILE A 116 0.81 6.18 -16.21
C ILE A 116 1.97 6.85 -16.95
N GLY A 117 2.94 7.33 -16.18
CA GLY A 117 4.21 7.85 -16.65
C GLY A 117 5.33 6.81 -16.62
N LEU A 118 6.47 7.18 -17.18
CA LEU A 118 7.69 6.37 -17.18
C LEU A 118 8.92 7.22 -16.90
N ALA A 119 9.77 6.76 -15.98
CA ALA A 119 11.14 7.25 -15.83
C ALA A 119 12.15 6.15 -16.18
N THR A 120 13.26 6.51 -16.80
CA THR A 120 14.34 5.56 -17.15
C THR A 120 15.65 5.95 -16.50
N SER A 121 16.44 4.98 -16.04
CA SER A 121 17.79 5.19 -15.50
C SER A 121 18.74 4.06 -15.93
N PRO A 122 20.04 4.35 -16.17
CA PRO A 122 21.04 3.32 -16.39
C PRO A 122 21.45 2.56 -15.10
N SER A 123 21.26 3.13 -13.91
CA SER A 123 21.83 2.57 -12.65
C SER A 123 20.89 2.50 -11.45
N MET A 124 19.71 3.13 -11.54
CA MET A 124 18.73 3.38 -10.48
C MET A 124 19.16 4.36 -9.38
N ASP A 125 20.41 4.86 -9.42
CA ASP A 125 20.87 5.80 -8.40
C ASP A 125 20.13 7.14 -8.53
N ILE A 126 20.06 7.89 -7.43
CA ILE A 126 19.49 9.25 -7.46
C ILE A 126 20.18 10.10 -8.53
N ASN A 127 19.45 11.06 -9.10
CA ASN A 127 19.92 11.98 -10.14
C ASN A 127 20.29 11.33 -11.50
N THR A 128 20.08 10.03 -11.68
CA THR A 128 20.28 9.35 -12.97
C THR A 128 18.98 9.14 -13.77
N TRP A 129 17.85 9.53 -13.19
CA TRP A 129 16.52 9.31 -13.76
C TRP A 129 16.16 10.37 -14.80
N THR A 130 15.66 9.91 -15.93
CA THR A 130 15.08 10.74 -16.99
C THR A 130 13.59 10.47 -17.08
N ASP A 131 12.77 11.49 -16.82
CA ASP A 131 11.32 11.39 -17.04
C ASP A 131 10.99 11.40 -18.54
N ARG A 132 10.28 10.36 -18.98
CA ARG A 132 9.82 10.13 -20.35
C ARG A 132 8.39 10.59 -20.59
N GLY A 133 7.69 11.08 -19.56
CA GLY A 133 6.30 11.53 -19.66
C GLY A 133 5.33 10.35 -19.73
N SER A 134 4.16 10.58 -20.34
CA SER A 134 3.08 9.59 -20.42
C SER A 134 3.41 8.42 -21.33
N THR A 135 3.01 7.21 -20.90
CA THR A 135 3.03 5.98 -21.71
C THR A 135 1.88 5.90 -22.73
N GLY A 136 0.97 6.88 -22.73
CA GLY A 136 -0.28 6.84 -23.49
C GLY A 136 -1.39 6.02 -22.85
N ILE A 137 -1.13 5.40 -21.69
CA ILE A 137 -2.19 4.80 -20.86
C ILE A 137 -2.74 5.91 -19.96
N THR A 138 -3.90 6.42 -20.34
CA THR A 138 -4.59 7.51 -19.67
C THR A 138 -6.07 7.20 -19.49
N SER A 139 -6.67 7.83 -18.50
CA SER A 139 -8.10 7.78 -18.24
C SER A 139 -8.62 9.18 -17.93
N THR A 140 -9.90 9.36 -18.24
CA THR A 140 -10.72 10.48 -17.77
C THR A 140 -12.02 9.90 -17.24
N SER A 141 -12.89 10.73 -16.67
CA SER A 141 -14.26 10.32 -16.26
C SER A 141 -15.06 9.52 -17.31
N ALA A 142 -14.73 9.64 -18.61
CA ALA A 142 -15.37 8.90 -19.69
C ALA A 142 -14.88 7.44 -19.85
N LYS A 143 -13.74 7.06 -19.27
CA LYS A 143 -13.21 5.69 -19.32
C LYS A 143 -13.79 4.85 -18.19
N ASN A 144 -14.05 3.58 -18.45
CA ASN A 144 -14.53 2.60 -17.47
C ASN A 144 -13.45 2.09 -16.50
N TYR A 145 -12.23 2.60 -16.59
CA TYR A 145 -11.09 2.22 -15.76
C TYR A 145 -10.35 3.46 -15.24
N ASN A 146 -9.51 3.25 -14.24
CA ASN A 146 -8.53 4.23 -13.79
C ASN A 146 -7.12 3.84 -14.27
N ALA A 147 -6.40 4.77 -14.90
CA ALA A 147 -5.05 4.55 -15.41
C ALA A 147 -3.98 4.80 -14.35
N ILE A 148 -3.95 3.92 -13.34
CA ILE A 148 -2.95 3.87 -12.26
C ILE A 148 -2.50 2.42 -12.01
N ASP A 149 -1.54 2.23 -11.11
CA ASP A 149 -1.07 0.93 -10.62
C ASP A 149 -0.50 0.03 -11.72
N ALA A 150 0.44 0.59 -12.49
CA ALA A 150 1.09 -0.10 -13.58
C ALA A 150 1.95 -1.28 -13.08
N ASN A 151 1.93 -2.40 -13.80
CA ASN A 151 2.99 -3.40 -13.74
C ASN A 151 3.32 -3.90 -15.15
N LEU A 152 4.59 -3.76 -15.55
CA LEU A 152 5.08 -4.26 -16.83
C LEU A 152 5.49 -5.73 -16.70
N TYR A 153 5.02 -6.56 -17.63
CA TYR A 153 5.41 -7.96 -17.73
C TYR A 153 5.70 -8.37 -19.17
N SER A 154 6.51 -9.42 -19.32
CA SER A 154 6.79 -10.02 -20.62
C SER A 154 6.06 -11.34 -20.77
N ALA A 155 5.46 -11.55 -21.94
CA ALA A 155 4.80 -12.79 -22.32
C ALA A 155 5.08 -13.09 -23.78
N ASN A 156 5.59 -14.29 -24.07
CA ASN A 156 5.87 -14.76 -25.43
C ASN A 156 6.69 -13.77 -26.28
N GLY A 157 7.71 -13.13 -25.68
CA GLY A 157 8.57 -12.15 -26.36
C GLY A 157 7.96 -10.76 -26.56
N ASN A 158 6.73 -10.53 -26.12
CA ASN A 158 6.07 -9.23 -26.15
C ASN A 158 5.96 -8.63 -24.75
N TYR A 159 5.82 -7.31 -24.70
CA TYR A 159 5.55 -6.58 -23.45
C TYR A 159 4.07 -6.25 -23.33
N TYR A 160 3.58 -6.35 -22.11
CA TYR A 160 2.24 -5.97 -21.72
C TYR A 160 2.32 -5.22 -20.40
N MET A 161 1.30 -4.41 -20.12
CA MET A 161 1.18 -3.73 -18.84
C MET A 161 -0.18 -4.07 -18.23
N THR A 162 -0.20 -4.52 -16.98
CA THR A 162 -1.42 -4.49 -16.17
C THR A 162 -1.56 -3.13 -15.51
N PHE A 163 -2.79 -2.68 -15.32
CA PHE A 163 -3.12 -1.44 -14.63
C PHE A 163 -4.58 -1.49 -14.17
N GLY A 164 -4.99 -0.57 -13.32
CA GLY A 164 -6.39 -0.45 -12.90
C GLY A 164 -6.56 -0.35 -11.39
N SER A 165 -7.58 0.38 -11.00
CA SER A 165 -8.01 0.55 -9.61
C SER A 165 -9.46 1.00 -9.62
N PHE A 166 -10.36 0.19 -9.03
CA PHE A 166 -11.81 0.43 -8.99
C PHE A 166 -12.46 0.55 -10.39
N TRP A 167 -13.74 0.94 -10.44
CA TRP A 167 -14.57 1.00 -11.66
C TRP A 167 -14.78 -0.37 -12.30
N GLN A 168 -14.08 -0.66 -13.40
CA GLN A 168 -14.01 -2.02 -13.95
C GLN A 168 -12.71 -2.70 -13.57
N ASP A 169 -12.09 -2.27 -12.46
CA ASP A 169 -10.98 -2.95 -11.81
C ASP A 169 -9.76 -3.11 -12.74
N ILE A 170 -9.34 -4.34 -13.05
CA ILE A 170 -8.03 -4.62 -13.60
C ILE A 170 -8.07 -4.83 -15.12
N PHE A 171 -7.18 -4.12 -15.82
CA PHE A 171 -6.98 -4.20 -17.26
C PHE A 171 -5.54 -4.60 -17.59
N THR A 172 -5.34 -5.05 -18.83
CA THR A 172 -4.02 -5.15 -19.44
C THR A 172 -3.99 -4.55 -20.84
N VAL A 173 -2.84 -4.07 -21.28
CA VAL A 173 -2.65 -3.48 -22.61
C VAL A 173 -1.31 -3.92 -23.20
N PRO A 174 -1.24 -4.25 -24.50
CA PRO A 174 0.02 -4.53 -25.16
C PRO A 174 0.87 -3.26 -25.25
N MET A 175 2.17 -3.39 -24.97
CA MET A 175 3.16 -2.34 -25.06
C MET A 175 4.00 -2.51 -26.32
N LYS A 176 4.67 -1.44 -26.76
CA LYS A 176 5.68 -1.54 -27.81
C LYS A 176 6.87 -2.40 -27.36
N SER A 177 7.65 -2.90 -28.32
CA SER A 177 8.86 -3.71 -28.06
C SER A 177 9.89 -2.98 -27.21
N ASN A 178 10.03 -1.66 -27.40
CA ASN A 178 10.55 -0.76 -26.38
C ASN A 178 9.34 -0.22 -25.59
N PRO A 179 9.11 -0.66 -24.34
CA PRO A 179 7.83 -0.49 -23.64
C PRO A 179 7.62 0.93 -23.08
N THR A 180 7.91 1.96 -23.87
CA THR A 180 7.70 3.37 -23.52
C THR A 180 6.29 3.85 -23.80
N SER A 181 5.53 3.16 -24.65
CA SER A 181 4.12 3.47 -24.89
C SER A 181 3.29 2.23 -25.24
N THR A 182 1.97 2.34 -25.11
CA THR A 182 1.03 1.32 -25.59
C THR A 182 1.15 1.08 -27.11
N ASN A 183 0.79 -0.13 -27.54
CA ASN A 183 0.73 -0.59 -28.92
C ASN A 183 -0.65 -1.19 -29.29
N GLY A 184 -1.70 -0.93 -28.50
CA GLY A 184 -3.02 -1.46 -28.81
C GLY A 184 -4.10 -1.12 -27.78
N ALA A 185 -5.24 -1.80 -27.91
CA ALA A 185 -6.38 -1.65 -27.02
C ALA A 185 -6.17 -2.43 -25.71
N SER A 186 -6.73 -1.92 -24.63
CA SER A 186 -6.77 -2.64 -23.36
C SER A 186 -7.79 -3.77 -23.39
N SER A 187 -7.54 -4.81 -22.60
CA SER A 187 -8.41 -5.95 -22.34
C SER A 187 -8.63 -6.05 -20.84
N HIS A 188 -9.83 -6.48 -20.46
CA HIS A 188 -10.23 -6.61 -19.06
C HIS A 188 -9.76 -7.96 -18.49
N LEU A 189 -9.24 -7.98 -17.26
CA LEU A 189 -8.64 -9.16 -16.63
C LEU A 189 -9.38 -9.66 -15.38
N ALA A 190 -9.74 -8.75 -14.50
CA ALA A 190 -10.41 -9.07 -13.24
C ALA A 190 -11.40 -7.97 -12.86
N TYR A 191 -12.54 -8.37 -12.31
CA TYR A 191 -13.59 -7.49 -11.84
C TYR A 191 -14.44 -8.16 -10.77
N THR A 192 -14.90 -7.35 -9.83
CA THR A 192 -15.88 -7.77 -8.83
C THR A 192 -17.05 -6.80 -8.75
N SER A 193 -18.26 -7.36 -8.68
CA SER A 193 -19.50 -6.58 -8.52
C SER A 193 -19.92 -6.39 -7.06
N ASP A 194 -19.16 -6.92 -6.11
CA ASP A 194 -19.45 -6.86 -4.66
C ASP A 194 -19.09 -5.51 -4.01
N GLY A 195 -18.60 -4.55 -4.81
CA GLY A 195 -18.24 -3.21 -4.37
C GLY A 195 -16.89 -3.13 -3.64
N GLN A 196 -16.19 -4.25 -3.44
CA GLN A 196 -14.82 -4.26 -2.93
C GLN A 196 -13.87 -4.08 -4.10
N GLY A 197 -13.62 -2.83 -4.50
CA GLY A 197 -12.76 -2.51 -5.64
C GLY A 197 -11.42 -3.26 -5.62
N GLU A 198 -10.93 -3.56 -6.82
CA GLU A 198 -9.67 -4.27 -7.03
C GLU A 198 -8.65 -3.32 -7.68
N GLU A 199 -7.39 -3.40 -7.23
CA GLU A 199 -6.31 -2.52 -7.65
C GLU A 199 -4.92 -3.14 -7.43
N GLY A 200 -3.84 -2.41 -7.72
CA GLY A 200 -2.48 -2.85 -7.43
C GLY A 200 -2.09 -4.15 -8.12
N ALA A 201 -2.48 -4.33 -9.40
CA ALA A 201 -2.27 -5.59 -10.11
C ALA A 201 -0.79 -5.85 -10.45
N PHE A 202 -0.33 -7.08 -10.23
CA PHE A 202 1.02 -7.52 -10.52
C PHE A 202 1.00 -8.90 -11.22
N MET A 203 1.57 -8.97 -12.41
CA MET A 203 1.65 -10.20 -13.19
C MET A 203 2.95 -10.95 -12.91
N PHE A 204 2.84 -12.14 -12.31
CA PHE A 204 3.98 -13.02 -12.04
C PHE A 204 3.95 -14.26 -12.93
N VAL A 205 4.96 -14.40 -13.79
CA VAL A 205 5.10 -15.56 -14.68
C VAL A 205 5.91 -16.64 -13.98
N TYR A 206 5.30 -17.80 -13.73
CA TYR A 206 5.96 -18.87 -12.99
C TYR A 206 5.50 -20.24 -13.44
N LYS A 207 6.45 -21.13 -13.76
CA LYS A 207 6.23 -22.54 -14.14
C LYS A 207 5.10 -22.74 -15.17
N GLY A 208 5.08 -21.90 -16.21
CA GLY A 208 4.13 -22.02 -17.34
C GLY A 208 2.74 -21.43 -17.09
N TYR A 209 2.55 -20.72 -15.97
CA TYR A 209 1.33 -19.98 -15.67
C TYR A 209 1.62 -18.48 -15.51
N TYR A 210 0.61 -17.68 -15.80
CA TYR A 210 0.51 -16.27 -15.50
C TYR A 210 -0.32 -16.13 -14.22
N TYR A 211 0.28 -15.65 -13.14
CA TYR A 211 -0.40 -15.39 -11.88
C TYR A 211 -0.66 -13.89 -11.75
N LEU A 212 -1.94 -13.51 -11.79
CA LEU A 212 -2.39 -12.15 -11.57
C LEU A 212 -2.64 -11.95 -10.08
N PHE A 213 -1.70 -11.32 -9.39
CA PHE A 213 -1.90 -10.84 -8.03
C PHE A 213 -2.55 -9.46 -8.08
N TYR A 214 -3.44 -9.19 -7.14
CA TYR A 214 -4.08 -7.89 -7.00
C TYR A 214 -4.55 -7.71 -5.55
N SER A 215 -4.75 -6.46 -5.15
CA SER A 215 -5.36 -6.16 -3.87
C SER A 215 -6.87 -5.95 -4.03
N LYS A 216 -7.64 -6.40 -3.04
CA LYS A 216 -9.10 -6.25 -3.01
C LYS A 216 -9.56 -5.63 -1.69
N GLY A 217 -10.53 -4.72 -1.73
CA GLY A 217 -11.13 -4.10 -0.55
C GLY A 217 -10.64 -2.68 -0.30
N GLN A 218 -11.01 -2.11 0.86
CA GLN A 218 -10.75 -0.71 1.15
C GLN A 218 -9.34 -0.49 1.68
N CYS A 219 -8.56 0.34 0.98
CA CYS A 219 -7.24 0.79 1.39
C CYS A 219 -7.25 2.16 2.08
N CYS A 220 -6.05 2.53 2.53
CA CYS A 220 -5.54 3.89 2.55
C CYS A 220 -5.95 4.82 3.70
N ASN A 221 -7.24 5.05 3.97
CA ASN A 221 -7.66 6.01 5.01
C ASN A 221 -8.20 5.35 6.28
N TYR A 222 -7.37 4.52 6.93
CA TYR A 222 -7.79 3.78 8.12
C TYR A 222 -7.94 4.64 9.39
N VAL A 223 -7.36 5.84 9.40
CA VAL A 223 -7.51 6.78 10.53
C VAL A 223 -8.95 7.31 10.59
N SER A 224 -9.53 7.68 9.44
CA SER A 224 -10.88 8.24 9.41
C SER A 224 -11.96 7.21 9.08
N SER A 225 -11.64 6.16 8.32
CA SER A 225 -12.63 5.17 7.84
C SER A 225 -12.04 3.77 7.86
N LYS A 226 -12.13 3.11 9.02
CA LYS A 226 -11.75 1.72 9.15
C LYS A 226 -12.89 0.81 8.66
N PRO A 227 -12.68 -0.01 7.61
CA PRO A 227 -13.72 -0.90 7.09
C PRO A 227 -14.09 -1.99 8.11
N LYS A 228 -15.27 -2.60 7.92
CA LYS A 228 -15.68 -3.80 8.69
C LYS A 228 -14.73 -4.96 8.37
N ALA A 229 -14.55 -5.86 9.34
CA ALA A 229 -13.72 -7.05 9.18
C ALA A 229 -14.08 -7.82 7.90
N GLY A 230 -13.06 -8.20 7.13
CA GLY A 230 -13.17 -8.84 5.83
C GLY A 230 -13.30 -7.88 4.65
N LEU A 231 -13.59 -6.59 4.85
CA LEU A 231 -13.65 -5.57 3.79
C LEU A 231 -12.36 -4.73 3.70
N GLU A 232 -11.46 -4.87 4.67
CA GLU A 232 -10.12 -4.33 4.56
C GLU A 232 -9.31 -4.95 3.42
N TYR A 233 -8.28 -4.22 3.03
CA TYR A 233 -7.34 -4.57 1.99
C TYR A 233 -6.71 -5.95 2.24
N LYS A 234 -6.61 -6.74 1.18
CA LYS A 234 -6.10 -8.11 1.20
C LYS A 234 -5.55 -8.47 -0.17
N ILE A 235 -4.57 -9.37 -0.20
CA ILE A 235 -3.95 -9.84 -1.42
C ILE A 235 -4.71 -11.04 -1.95
N MET A 236 -5.12 -10.95 -3.21
CA MET A 236 -5.80 -11.99 -3.97
C MET A 236 -4.92 -12.46 -5.13
N VAL A 237 -5.22 -13.65 -5.68
CA VAL A 237 -4.56 -14.16 -6.88
C VAL A 237 -5.52 -14.93 -7.77
N CYS A 238 -5.30 -14.76 -9.07
CA CYS A 238 -5.85 -15.61 -10.13
C CYS A 238 -4.73 -16.15 -11.00
N ARG A 239 -4.98 -17.20 -11.78
CA ARG A 239 -4.00 -17.69 -12.76
C ARG A 239 -4.63 -18.04 -14.09
N SER A 240 -3.82 -17.97 -15.15
CA SER A 240 -4.16 -18.41 -16.49
C SER A 240 -2.95 -19.05 -17.19
N LYS A 241 -3.22 -19.84 -18.24
CA LYS A 241 -2.19 -20.25 -19.21
C LYS A 241 -2.00 -19.22 -20.33
N ASN A 242 -2.93 -18.29 -20.48
CA ASN A 242 -2.86 -17.19 -21.44
C ASN A 242 -2.48 -15.90 -20.69
N PRO A 243 -1.63 -15.03 -21.28
CA PRO A 243 -1.16 -13.83 -20.61
C PRO A 243 -2.24 -12.77 -20.38
N THR A 244 -3.26 -12.74 -21.24
CA THR A 244 -4.21 -11.61 -21.32
C THR A 244 -5.67 -12.01 -21.14
N SER A 245 -5.96 -13.27 -20.80
CA SER A 245 -7.35 -13.75 -20.68
C SER A 245 -7.46 -15.05 -19.88
N GLY A 246 -8.68 -15.42 -19.50
CA GLY A 246 -8.98 -16.73 -18.91
C GLY A 246 -8.44 -16.91 -17.49
N PHE A 247 -8.30 -15.82 -16.73
CA PHE A 247 -7.88 -15.88 -15.34
C PHE A 247 -8.99 -16.48 -14.48
N VAL A 248 -8.66 -17.53 -13.75
CA VAL A 248 -9.55 -18.18 -12.79
C VAL A 248 -8.87 -18.28 -11.43
N ASP A 249 -9.66 -18.48 -10.38
CA ASP A 249 -9.17 -18.77 -9.04
C ASP A 249 -8.93 -20.28 -8.81
N LYS A 250 -8.54 -20.66 -7.58
CA LYS A 250 -8.24 -22.04 -7.19
C LYS A 250 -9.42 -22.99 -7.33
N ASN A 251 -10.64 -22.46 -7.25
CA ASN A 251 -11.88 -23.22 -7.41
C ASN A 251 -12.40 -23.17 -8.87
N GLY A 252 -11.69 -22.50 -9.77
CA GLY A 252 -12.05 -22.38 -11.18
C GLY A 252 -13.04 -21.26 -11.49
N VAL A 253 -13.32 -20.37 -10.54
CA VAL A 253 -14.22 -19.23 -10.77
C VAL A 253 -13.50 -18.16 -11.59
N ASN A 254 -14.18 -17.63 -12.61
CA ASN A 254 -13.65 -16.58 -13.48
C ASN A 254 -13.42 -15.28 -12.71
N CYS A 255 -12.21 -14.73 -12.78
CA CYS A 255 -11.84 -13.52 -12.06
C CYS A 255 -12.40 -12.24 -12.69
N GLY A 256 -12.84 -12.28 -13.95
CA GLY A 256 -13.66 -11.21 -14.52
C GLY A 256 -15.07 -11.13 -13.93
N ASN A 257 -15.49 -12.13 -13.13
CA ASN A 257 -16.80 -12.24 -12.49
C ASN A 257 -16.69 -12.53 -10.99
N GLY A 258 -15.73 -11.89 -10.30
CA GLY A 258 -15.58 -11.94 -8.85
C GLY A 258 -14.80 -13.15 -8.29
N GLY A 259 -14.24 -14.01 -9.15
CA GLY A 259 -13.28 -15.03 -8.73
C GLY A 259 -12.01 -14.41 -8.13
N GLY A 260 -11.38 -15.14 -7.21
CA GLY A 260 -10.11 -14.72 -6.61
C GLY A 260 -9.71 -15.61 -5.43
N THR A 261 -8.47 -16.08 -5.41
CA THR A 261 -7.95 -16.87 -4.28
C THR A 261 -7.28 -15.96 -3.27
N LEU A 262 -7.71 -15.99 -2.01
CA LEU A 262 -7.08 -15.23 -0.94
C LEU A 262 -5.64 -15.74 -0.69
N VAL A 263 -4.68 -14.82 -0.76
CA VAL A 263 -3.26 -15.08 -0.47
C VAL A 263 -2.91 -14.59 0.94
N LEU A 264 -3.24 -13.34 1.25
CA LEU A 264 -2.90 -12.73 2.53
C LEU A 264 -4.01 -11.75 2.99
N PRO A 265 -4.77 -12.10 4.03
CA PRO A 265 -5.70 -11.18 4.68
C PRO A 265 -5.02 -10.41 5.82
N SER A 266 -5.77 -9.51 6.44
CA SER A 266 -5.43 -9.03 7.78
C SER A 266 -5.44 -10.17 8.80
N HIS A 267 -4.47 -10.16 9.70
CA HIS A 267 -4.28 -11.16 10.76
C HIS A 267 -3.36 -10.59 11.84
N ASP A 268 -3.48 -11.04 13.09
CA ASP A 268 -2.65 -10.57 14.21
C ASP A 268 -2.53 -9.03 14.26
N PHE A 269 -1.31 -8.50 14.12
CA PHE A 269 -1.01 -7.06 14.07
C PHE A 269 -0.89 -6.52 12.63
N VAL A 270 -1.04 -7.37 11.63
CA VAL A 270 -0.93 -7.05 10.21
C VAL A 270 -2.32 -6.68 9.70
N TYR A 271 -2.51 -5.39 9.41
CA TYR A 271 -3.79 -4.88 8.96
C TYR A 271 -3.70 -4.29 7.55
N GLY A 272 -4.63 -4.69 6.69
CA GLY A 272 -4.75 -4.21 5.32
C GLY A 272 -3.52 -4.46 4.45
N PRO A 273 -2.94 -5.68 4.38
CA PRO A 273 -1.81 -5.94 3.50
C PRO A 273 -2.20 -5.86 2.02
N GLY A 274 -1.40 -5.17 1.21
CA GLY A 274 -1.60 -5.07 -0.24
C GLY A 274 -0.62 -4.13 -0.94
N GLY A 275 -1.00 -3.61 -2.12
CA GLY A 275 -0.11 -2.84 -2.99
C GLY A 275 1.10 -3.68 -3.38
N GLN A 276 0.87 -4.97 -3.63
CA GLN A 276 1.90 -6.00 -3.64
C GLN A 276 2.61 -6.12 -4.98
N GLY A 277 3.81 -6.69 -4.94
CA GLY A 277 4.39 -7.37 -6.09
C GLY A 277 5.02 -8.70 -5.71
N VAL A 278 5.44 -9.44 -6.71
CA VAL A 278 6.04 -10.77 -6.53
C VAL A 278 7.38 -10.82 -7.25
N TYR A 279 8.42 -11.17 -6.51
CA TYR A 279 9.79 -11.23 -7.01
C TYR A 279 10.32 -12.64 -6.89
N ASN A 280 10.89 -13.20 -7.97
CA ASN A 280 11.60 -14.47 -7.89
C ASN A 280 13.04 -14.19 -7.44
N ASP A 281 13.23 -14.10 -6.13
CA ASP A 281 14.50 -13.73 -5.52
C ASP A 281 15.54 -14.86 -5.65
N PRO A 282 16.80 -14.55 -5.98
CA PRO A 282 17.84 -15.57 -6.14
C PRO A 282 18.21 -16.31 -4.84
N LYS A 283 17.96 -15.71 -3.67
CA LYS A 283 18.26 -16.27 -2.35
C LYS A 283 17.04 -16.93 -1.72
N TYR A 284 15.88 -16.31 -1.85
CA TYR A 284 14.65 -16.74 -1.15
C TYR A 284 13.62 -17.45 -2.03
N GLY A 285 13.84 -17.51 -3.35
CA GLY A 285 12.85 -17.97 -4.32
C GLY A 285 11.71 -16.96 -4.48
N PRO A 286 10.50 -17.40 -4.89
CA PRO A 286 9.35 -16.51 -5.00
C PRO A 286 9.01 -15.86 -3.66
N VAL A 287 9.00 -14.54 -3.62
CA VAL A 287 8.58 -13.74 -2.47
C VAL A 287 7.45 -12.80 -2.89
N VAL A 288 6.48 -12.61 -1.99
CA VAL A 288 5.53 -11.49 -2.08
C VAL A 288 6.03 -10.36 -1.20
N TYR A 289 6.04 -9.15 -1.73
CA TYR A 289 6.32 -7.94 -0.98
C TYR A 289 5.10 -7.03 -1.04
N TYR A 290 4.85 -6.25 0.01
CA TYR A 290 3.62 -5.48 0.17
C TYR A 290 3.80 -4.38 1.22
N HIS A 291 2.83 -3.48 1.31
CA HIS A 291 2.70 -2.60 2.46
C HIS A 291 1.61 -3.11 3.40
N TYR A 292 1.73 -2.83 4.69
CA TYR A 292 0.68 -3.12 5.67
C TYR A 292 0.70 -2.10 6.81
N VAL A 293 -0.41 -2.02 7.55
CA VAL A 293 -0.47 -1.28 8.81
C VAL A 293 -0.12 -2.22 9.97
N ASP A 294 0.88 -1.83 10.75
CA ASP A 294 1.16 -2.47 12.05
C ASP A 294 0.26 -1.84 13.12
N THR A 295 -0.76 -2.57 13.55
CA THR A 295 -1.79 -2.04 14.48
C THR A 295 -1.25 -1.68 15.87
N ARG A 296 -0.02 -2.08 16.18
CA ARG A 296 0.67 -1.74 17.44
C ARG A 296 1.36 -0.39 17.39
N ILE A 297 1.48 0.20 16.20
CA ILE A 297 2.24 1.44 15.95
C ILE A 297 1.27 2.58 15.62
N GLY A 298 0.56 2.47 14.50
CA GLY A 298 -0.27 3.56 14.02
C GLY A 298 -0.89 3.24 12.66
N PHE A 299 -2.00 3.91 12.35
CA PHE A 299 -2.79 3.71 11.13
C PHE A 299 -2.53 4.79 10.07
N ALA A 300 -1.65 5.77 10.35
CA ALA A 300 -1.35 6.84 9.42
C ALA A 300 -0.60 6.31 8.19
N ASP A 301 -0.66 7.05 7.09
CA ASP A 301 -0.04 6.63 5.83
C ASP A 301 1.48 6.42 5.98
N GLY A 302 2.17 7.35 6.64
CA GLY A 302 3.60 7.27 6.93
C GLY A 302 3.99 6.11 7.87
N ASP A 303 3.05 5.56 8.64
CA ASP A 303 3.30 4.42 9.54
C ASP A 303 3.29 3.08 8.80
N LYS A 304 2.77 3.04 7.57
CA LYS A 304 2.71 1.82 6.76
C LYS A 304 4.10 1.21 6.58
N ARG A 305 4.16 -0.07 6.86
CA ARG A 305 5.39 -0.86 6.92
C ARG A 305 5.59 -1.66 5.65
N PHE A 306 6.85 -1.78 5.25
CA PHE A 306 7.28 -2.76 4.26
C PHE A 306 7.19 -4.17 4.86
N GLY A 307 6.39 -5.04 4.23
CA GLY A 307 6.26 -6.45 4.57
C GLY A 307 6.72 -7.33 3.41
N TRP A 308 7.25 -8.50 3.73
CA TRP A 308 7.57 -9.51 2.74
C TRP A 308 7.51 -10.93 3.32
N ASN A 309 7.12 -11.89 2.48
CA ASN A 309 7.04 -13.31 2.82
C ASN A 309 7.46 -14.17 1.63
N THR A 310 7.93 -15.38 1.91
CA THR A 310 8.19 -16.41 0.88
C THR A 310 6.89 -17.09 0.47
N LEU A 311 6.71 -17.28 -0.83
CA LEU A 311 5.60 -18.01 -1.43
C LEU A 311 6.01 -19.44 -1.79
N ASP A 312 5.22 -20.41 -1.37
CA ASP A 312 5.31 -21.79 -1.84
C ASP A 312 4.29 -22.02 -2.96
N PHE A 313 4.76 -22.55 -4.10
CA PHE A 313 3.95 -22.92 -5.25
C PHE A 313 3.88 -24.44 -5.46
N SER A 314 4.27 -25.26 -4.48
CA SER A 314 4.26 -26.73 -4.55
C SER A 314 2.88 -27.30 -4.92
N SER A 315 1.79 -26.67 -4.47
CA SER A 315 0.41 -27.02 -4.82
C SER A 315 -0.05 -26.53 -6.20
N GLY A 316 0.80 -25.77 -6.90
CA GLY A 316 0.44 -25.01 -8.11
C GLY A 316 -0.25 -23.68 -7.85
N TRP A 317 -0.59 -23.36 -6.60
CA TRP A 317 -1.10 -22.07 -6.14
C TRP A 317 -0.16 -21.49 -5.08
N PRO A 318 0.00 -20.15 -5.01
CA PRO A 318 0.83 -19.52 -3.99
C PRO A 318 0.20 -19.72 -2.61
N VAL A 319 0.99 -20.25 -1.68
CA VAL A 319 0.67 -20.34 -0.26
C VAL A 319 1.77 -19.61 0.49
N ASN A 320 1.39 -18.71 1.40
CA ASN A 320 2.36 -18.09 2.28
C ASN A 320 2.95 -19.15 3.22
N HIS A 321 4.27 -19.29 3.23
CA HIS A 321 4.93 -20.34 4.02
C HIS A 321 4.71 -20.12 5.52
N VAL A 322 3.92 -20.99 6.15
CA VAL A 322 3.77 -21.03 7.61
C VAL A 322 4.96 -21.80 8.17
N GLU A 323 5.88 -21.08 8.81
CA GLU A 323 6.90 -21.74 9.61
C GLU A 323 6.22 -22.34 10.84
N MET A 324 6.09 -23.68 10.91
CA MET A 324 5.61 -24.36 12.11
C MET A 324 6.60 -24.07 13.25
N ARG A 325 6.31 -23.05 14.05
CA ARG A 325 6.94 -22.92 15.36
C ARG A 325 6.36 -24.04 16.21
N LEU A 326 7.15 -25.09 16.42
CA LEU A 326 6.94 -26.02 17.53
C LEU A 326 7.05 -25.19 18.82
N ALA A 327 5.93 -24.63 19.27
CA ALA A 327 5.78 -24.11 20.61
C ALA A 327 5.86 -25.32 21.55
N THR A 328 7.08 -25.74 21.87
CA THR A 328 7.30 -26.70 22.95
C THR A 328 6.95 -25.96 24.23
N ILE A 329 5.71 -26.09 24.69
CA ILE A 329 5.31 -25.69 26.03
C ILE A 329 6.03 -26.65 26.98
N ARG A 330 7.26 -26.31 27.39
CA ARG A 330 7.87 -26.87 28.60
C ARG A 330 7.63 -25.87 29.73
N ARG A 331 6.45 -25.97 30.34
CA ARG A 331 6.31 -25.62 31.77
C ARG A 331 6.90 -26.78 32.56
N GLY A 332 8.02 -26.54 33.24
CA GLY A 332 8.63 -27.51 34.13
C GLY A 332 9.91 -26.96 34.73
N PHE A 333 9.79 -26.31 35.89
CA PHE A 333 10.92 -26.14 36.81
C PHE A 333 11.43 -27.54 37.20
N CYS A 334 12.74 -27.79 37.06
CA CYS A 334 13.41 -28.92 37.72
C CYS A 334 14.78 -28.46 38.24
N SER A 335 15.02 -28.71 39.53
CA SER A 335 16.30 -28.50 40.19
C SER A 335 17.32 -29.54 39.75
N ALA A 336 18.59 -29.14 39.69
CA ALA A 336 19.71 -30.04 39.42
C ALA A 336 19.88 -31.04 40.59
N ASN A 337 19.55 -32.31 40.37
CA ASN A 337 20.04 -33.41 41.20
C ASN A 337 21.00 -34.25 40.36
N SER A 338 22.21 -34.48 40.87
CA SER A 338 23.18 -35.41 40.29
C SER A 338 22.59 -36.81 40.18
N ILE A 339 22.79 -37.47 39.04
CA ILE A 339 22.35 -38.86 38.84
C ILE A 339 23.17 -39.77 39.78
N HIS A 340 22.53 -40.37 40.78
CA HIS A 340 23.17 -41.30 41.71
C HIS A 340 23.31 -42.69 41.06
N PHE A 341 24.55 -43.17 40.90
CA PHE A 341 24.86 -44.49 40.32
C PHE A 341 25.33 -45.47 41.40
N ASP A 342 24.49 -46.46 41.71
CA ASP A 342 24.79 -47.50 42.69
C ASP A 342 25.71 -48.57 42.07
N THR A 343 27.01 -48.38 42.30
CA THR A 343 28.07 -49.26 41.80
C THR A 343 27.96 -50.70 42.34
N TYR A 344 27.45 -50.87 43.56
CA TYR A 344 27.33 -52.19 44.18
C TYR A 344 26.25 -53.02 43.49
N ARG A 345 25.06 -52.43 43.31
CA ARG A 345 23.93 -53.11 42.66
C ARG A 345 24.21 -53.41 41.19
N PHE A 346 24.96 -52.54 40.51
CA PHE A 346 25.40 -52.73 39.13
C PHE A 346 26.33 -53.95 38.98
N VAL A 347 27.35 -54.07 39.82
CA VAL A 347 28.27 -55.22 39.80
C VAL A 347 27.56 -56.52 40.16
N GLN A 348 26.62 -56.49 41.11
CA GLN A 348 25.83 -57.68 41.46
C GLN A 348 24.97 -58.17 40.29
N ASN A 349 24.36 -57.25 39.53
CA ASN A 349 23.59 -57.61 38.34
C ASN A 349 24.46 -58.18 37.20
N LEU A 350 25.70 -57.70 37.04
CA LEU A 350 26.63 -58.26 36.07
C LEU A 350 27.09 -59.67 36.47
N LYS A 351 27.40 -59.88 37.75
CA LYS A 351 27.74 -61.22 38.26
C LYS A 351 26.57 -62.20 38.11
N ALA A 352 25.34 -61.77 38.39
CA ALA A 352 24.14 -62.57 38.18
C ALA A 352 23.89 -62.94 36.70
N LYS A 353 24.48 -62.19 35.76
CA LYS A 353 24.42 -62.44 34.31
C LYS A 353 25.62 -63.23 33.78
N GLY A 354 26.45 -63.80 34.67
CA GLY A 354 27.55 -64.69 34.31
C GLY A 354 28.89 -64.01 34.05
N PHE A 355 29.02 -62.70 34.27
CA PHE A 355 30.30 -62.00 34.14
C PHE A 355 31.24 -62.32 35.31
N THR A 356 32.52 -62.56 35.01
CA THR A 356 33.54 -62.79 36.03
C THR A 356 33.79 -61.51 36.84
N PRO A 357 34.35 -61.59 38.06
CA PRO A 357 34.63 -60.41 38.88
C PRO A 357 35.49 -59.36 38.16
N LYS A 358 36.49 -59.80 37.38
CA LYS A 358 37.38 -58.91 36.61
C LYS A 358 36.65 -58.21 35.46
N GLU A 359 35.75 -58.92 34.77
CA GLU A 359 34.95 -58.32 33.69
C GLU A 359 33.92 -57.32 34.23
N ALA A 360 33.25 -57.65 35.33
CA ALA A 360 32.29 -56.75 35.97
C ALA A 360 32.95 -55.45 36.47
N GLU A 361 34.19 -55.54 36.97
CA GLU A 361 34.98 -54.39 37.41
C GLU A 361 35.47 -53.53 36.25
N ALA A 362 35.89 -54.15 35.13
CA ALA A 362 36.23 -53.43 33.91
C ALA A 362 35.02 -52.66 33.33
N ILE A 363 33.86 -53.29 33.28
CA ILE A 363 32.60 -52.67 32.81
C ILE A 363 32.16 -51.55 33.76
N LEU A 364 32.31 -51.75 35.08
CA LEU A 364 32.03 -50.71 36.08
C LEU A 364 32.90 -49.46 35.85
N ASN A 365 34.20 -49.65 35.60
CA ASN A 365 35.12 -48.52 35.39
C ASN A 365 34.80 -47.71 34.13
N VAL A 366 34.47 -48.38 33.01
CA VAL A 366 34.04 -47.70 31.78
C VAL A 366 32.73 -46.93 32.01
N THR A 367 31.78 -47.55 32.70
CA THR A 367 30.47 -46.94 32.99
C THR A 367 30.60 -45.74 33.93
N LYS A 368 31.47 -45.85 34.94
CA LYS A 368 31.77 -44.76 35.88
C LYS A 368 32.39 -43.56 35.17
N ASN A 369 33.34 -43.79 34.27
CA ASN A 369 33.97 -42.72 33.49
C ASN A 369 32.96 -42.02 32.57
N ALA A 370 32.07 -42.78 31.90
CA ALA A 370 31.02 -42.21 31.05
C ALA A 370 30.02 -41.35 31.84
N ILE A 371 29.63 -41.76 33.05
CA ILE A 371 28.75 -40.97 33.94
C ILE A 371 29.47 -39.72 34.44
N GLN A 372 30.77 -39.80 34.69
CA GLN A 372 31.58 -38.68 35.14
C GLN A 372 31.79 -37.65 34.02
N GLU A 373 32.02 -38.09 32.78
CA GLU A 373 32.01 -37.25 31.59
C GLU A 373 30.64 -36.58 31.39
N MET A 374 29.55 -37.35 31.51
CA MET A 374 28.20 -36.82 31.35
C MET A 374 27.86 -35.78 32.43
N ASN A 375 28.28 -35.98 33.69
CA ASN A 375 28.16 -34.97 34.75
C ASN A 375 29.03 -33.74 34.49
N SER A 376 30.23 -33.90 33.92
CA SER A 376 31.11 -32.78 33.56
C SER A 376 30.53 -31.94 32.42
N SER A 377 29.95 -32.58 31.38
CA SER A 377 29.22 -31.90 30.30
C SER A 377 27.91 -31.28 30.77
N HIS A 378 27.24 -31.88 31.76
CA HIS A 378 26.08 -31.28 32.40
C HIS A 378 26.45 -30.03 33.20
N THR A 379 27.68 -29.93 33.71
CA THR A 379 28.17 -28.77 34.46
C THR A 379 28.60 -27.62 33.54
N SER A 380 29.12 -27.91 32.33
CA SER A 380 29.47 -26.88 31.34
C SER A 380 28.28 -26.20 30.65
N LEU A 381 27.06 -26.69 30.88
CA LEU A 381 25.79 -26.09 30.39
C LEU A 381 25.14 -25.12 31.38
N TYR A 382 25.74 -24.90 32.57
CA TYR A 382 25.28 -23.92 33.53
C TYR A 382 26.30 -22.80 33.70
N THR A 383 25.99 -21.61 33.19
CA THR A 383 26.65 -20.37 33.60
C THR A 383 26.57 -20.25 35.14
N PRO A 384 27.70 -20.06 35.86
CA PRO A 384 27.67 -19.89 37.30
C PRO A 384 26.73 -18.76 37.71
N LYS A 385 26.06 -18.94 38.86
CA LYS A 385 25.03 -18.03 39.41
C LYS A 385 25.51 -16.57 39.57
N ALA A 386 26.82 -16.35 39.63
CA ALA A 386 27.46 -15.04 39.68
C ALA A 386 27.39 -14.31 38.32
N ASP A 387 27.74 -14.98 37.23
CA ASP A 387 27.72 -14.40 35.88
C ASP A 387 26.28 -14.14 35.40
N HIS A 388 25.33 -15.01 35.79
CA HIS A 388 23.91 -14.75 35.51
C HIS A 388 23.39 -13.53 36.28
N LEU A 389 23.90 -13.24 37.48
CA LEU A 389 23.53 -12.04 38.22
C LEU A 389 24.12 -10.80 37.55
N GLU A 390 25.38 -10.86 37.11
CA GLU A 390 26.04 -9.77 36.38
C GLU A 390 25.35 -9.48 35.04
N VAL A 391 25.05 -10.51 34.24
CA VAL A 391 24.31 -10.38 32.97
C VAL A 391 22.88 -9.87 33.20
N LYS A 392 22.20 -10.34 34.26
CA LYS A 392 20.86 -9.81 34.61
C LYS A 392 20.93 -8.34 35.01
N THR A 393 21.97 -7.93 35.71
CA THR A 393 22.17 -6.54 36.13
C THR A 393 22.52 -5.64 34.96
N ASP A 394 23.44 -6.06 34.07
CA ASP A 394 23.78 -5.35 32.83
C ASP A 394 22.57 -5.26 31.89
N LEU A 395 21.83 -6.35 31.71
CA LEU A 395 20.61 -6.34 30.89
C LEU A 395 19.53 -5.42 31.50
N SER A 396 19.36 -5.44 32.83
CA SER A 396 18.40 -4.55 33.49
C SER A 396 18.80 -3.09 33.36
N GLN A 397 20.10 -2.76 33.46
CA GLN A 397 20.60 -1.40 33.23
C GLN A 397 20.48 -0.96 31.77
N ARG A 398 20.74 -1.85 30.81
CA ARG A 398 20.57 -1.58 29.38
C ARG A 398 19.10 -1.38 29.01
N VAL A 399 18.22 -2.20 29.54
CA VAL A 399 16.77 -2.04 29.38
C VAL A 399 16.33 -0.72 30.01
N LEU A 400 16.74 -0.40 31.24
CA LEU A 400 16.41 0.87 31.90
C LEU A 400 16.91 2.09 31.11
N ARG A 401 18.15 2.05 30.60
CA ARG A 401 18.73 3.11 29.76
C ARG A 401 17.99 3.24 28.44
N SER A 402 17.61 2.13 27.82
CA SER A 402 16.82 2.12 26.58
C SER A 402 15.42 2.69 26.81
N THR A 403 14.77 2.34 27.91
CA THR A 403 13.44 2.87 28.27
C THR A 403 13.50 4.36 28.56
N MET A 404 14.50 4.83 29.32
CA MET A 404 14.68 6.27 29.56
C MET A 404 14.97 7.04 28.26
N ASN A 405 15.82 6.50 27.38
CA ASN A 405 16.09 7.13 26.08
C ASN A 405 14.84 7.15 25.19
N PHE A 406 14.03 6.10 25.25
CA PHE A 406 12.74 6.03 24.57
C PHE A 406 11.75 7.07 25.13
N ASP A 407 11.64 7.20 26.44
CA ASP A 407 10.76 8.18 27.10
C ASP A 407 11.21 9.63 26.86
N VAL A 408 12.52 9.88 26.77
CA VAL A 408 13.08 11.19 26.40
C VAL A 408 12.80 11.51 24.93
N ALA A 409 13.03 10.56 24.03
CA ALA A 409 12.72 10.72 22.61
C ALA A 409 11.21 10.91 22.37
N HIS A 410 10.37 10.19 23.11
CA HIS A 410 8.92 10.30 23.01
C HIS A 410 8.40 11.64 23.55
N ARG A 411 8.97 12.15 24.65
CA ARG A 411 8.68 13.51 25.15
C ARG A 411 9.09 14.58 24.15
N HIS A 412 10.30 14.48 23.60
CA HIS A 412 10.78 15.45 22.60
C HIS A 412 9.92 15.43 21.32
N MET A 413 9.52 14.24 20.87
CA MET A 413 8.62 14.09 19.73
C MET A 413 7.24 14.71 20.01
N ARG A 414 6.72 14.55 21.23
CA ARG A 414 5.47 15.19 21.65
C ARG A 414 5.57 16.71 21.66
N GLU A 415 6.67 17.27 22.16
CA GLU A 415 6.92 18.72 22.14
C GLU A 415 7.03 19.27 20.72
N VAL A 416 7.71 18.55 19.82
CA VAL A 416 7.80 18.92 18.40
C VAL A 416 6.43 18.86 17.74
N LEU A 417 5.65 17.80 17.98
CA LEU A 417 4.30 17.65 17.44
C LEU A 417 3.34 18.74 17.94
N GLU A 418 3.38 19.08 19.23
CA GLU A 418 2.57 20.16 19.80
C GLU A 418 2.95 21.53 19.21
N ARG A 419 4.25 21.79 19.03
CA ARG A 419 4.74 23.00 18.38
C ARG A 419 4.28 23.08 16.92
N ASP A 420 4.44 22.00 16.17
CA ASP A 420 4.09 21.95 14.75
C ASP A 420 2.57 22.01 14.56
N PHE A 421 1.79 21.41 15.46
CA PHE A 421 0.34 21.54 15.49
C PHE A 421 -0.11 22.97 15.81
N SER A 422 0.55 23.64 16.76
CA SER A 422 0.30 25.05 17.05
C SER A 422 0.63 25.96 15.87
N ASN A 423 1.74 25.70 15.17
CA ASN A 423 2.13 26.44 13.97
C ASN A 423 1.10 26.24 12.86
N LEU A 424 0.70 24.99 12.60
CA LEU A 424 -0.30 24.66 11.59
C LEU A 424 -1.65 25.31 11.90
N LYS A 425 -2.07 25.33 13.17
CA LYS A 425 -3.29 26.01 13.60
C LYS A 425 -3.24 27.52 13.33
N ASN A 426 -2.09 28.15 13.52
CA ASN A 426 -1.89 29.56 13.21
C ASN A 426 -1.90 29.82 11.68
N ASP A 427 -1.26 28.95 10.90
CA ASP A 427 -1.24 29.04 9.43
C ASP A 427 -2.63 28.87 8.82
N ILE A 428 -3.41 27.90 9.32
CA ILE A 428 -4.82 27.73 8.91
C ILE A 428 -5.61 28.99 9.21
N ARG A 429 -5.49 29.53 10.43
CA ARG A 429 -6.20 30.76 10.83
C ARG A 429 -5.81 31.97 9.98
N MET A 430 -4.54 32.08 9.60
CA MET A 430 -4.05 33.13 8.70
C MET A 430 -4.59 32.97 7.27
N THR A 431 -4.63 31.73 6.78
CA THR A 431 -5.15 31.40 5.44
C THR A 431 -6.65 31.67 5.35
N GLU A 432 -7.44 31.21 6.34
CA GLU A 432 -8.87 31.49 6.42
C GLU A 432 -9.16 33.00 6.45
N LYS A 433 -8.35 33.78 7.19
CA LYS A 433 -8.48 35.23 7.23
C LYS A 433 -8.18 35.87 5.87
N LEU A 434 -7.13 35.43 5.18
CA LEU A 434 -6.75 35.88 3.84
C LEU A 434 -7.85 35.58 2.81
N ASP A 435 -8.41 34.38 2.83
CA ASP A 435 -9.51 34.00 1.94
C ASP A 435 -10.78 34.82 2.25
N PHE A 436 -11.08 35.05 3.52
CA PHE A 436 -12.23 35.87 3.92
C PHE A 436 -12.08 37.33 3.47
N ASP A 437 -10.88 37.91 3.61
CA ASP A 437 -10.58 39.27 3.14
C ASP A 437 -10.67 39.36 1.61
N LYS A 438 -10.23 38.33 0.88
CA LYS A 438 -10.38 38.25 -0.59
C LYS A 438 -11.85 38.16 -1.01
N VAL A 439 -12.64 37.31 -0.35
CA VAL A 439 -14.08 37.20 -0.61
C VAL A 439 -14.79 38.53 -0.33
N ARG A 440 -14.44 39.22 0.76
CA ARG A 440 -14.98 40.54 1.09
C ARG A 440 -14.63 41.59 0.04
N PHE A 441 -13.41 41.55 -0.49
CA PHE A 441 -12.98 42.48 -1.54
C PHE A 441 -13.75 42.26 -2.85
N GLU A 442 -13.91 41.00 -3.29
CA GLU A 442 -14.71 40.68 -4.47
C GLU A 442 -16.19 41.06 -4.27
N LEU A 443 -16.75 40.86 -3.07
CA LEU A 443 -18.11 41.29 -2.74
C LEU A 443 -18.28 42.80 -2.90
N LEU A 444 -17.35 43.60 -2.38
CA LEU A 444 -17.37 45.06 -2.51
C LEU A 444 -17.22 45.52 -3.97
N LYS A 445 -16.44 44.79 -4.77
CA LYS A 445 -16.30 45.06 -6.21
C LYS A 445 -17.61 44.80 -6.95
N VAL A 446 -18.25 43.67 -6.70
CA VAL A 446 -19.55 43.30 -7.29
C VAL A 446 -20.64 44.32 -6.88
N GLU A 447 -20.67 44.73 -5.62
CA GLU A 447 -21.61 45.74 -5.12
C GLU A 447 -21.43 47.09 -5.85
N LYS A 448 -20.18 47.50 -6.08
CA LYS A 448 -19.87 48.72 -6.83
C LYS A 448 -20.28 48.64 -8.30
N GLU A 449 -20.05 47.50 -8.95
CA GLU A 449 -20.48 47.26 -10.34
C GLU A 449 -22.01 47.30 -10.46
N PHE A 450 -22.72 46.69 -9.49
CA PHE A 450 -24.18 46.71 -9.45
C PHE A 450 -24.74 48.13 -9.27
N LEU A 451 -24.16 48.94 -8.37
CA LEU A 451 -24.57 50.33 -8.18
C LEU A 451 -24.31 51.19 -9.42
N LEU A 452 -23.21 50.95 -10.14
CA LEU A 452 -22.92 51.66 -11.37
C LEU A 452 -23.92 51.29 -12.48
N GLN A 453 -24.22 50.00 -12.63
CA GLN A 453 -25.22 49.53 -13.58
C GLN A 453 -26.59 50.15 -13.30
N LYS A 454 -27.02 50.15 -12.04
CA LYS A 454 -28.28 50.78 -11.62
C LYS A 454 -28.33 52.26 -12.01
N LYS A 455 -27.24 53.00 -11.82
CA LYS A 455 -27.16 54.41 -12.21
C LYS A 455 -27.30 54.59 -13.73
N THR A 456 -26.64 53.75 -14.52
CA THR A 456 -26.78 53.78 -15.99
C THR A 456 -28.19 53.43 -16.45
N ASP A 457 -28.85 52.48 -15.79
CA ASP A 457 -30.24 52.11 -16.07
C ASP A 457 -31.20 53.27 -15.73
N GLU A 458 -30.97 53.99 -14.64
CA GLU A 458 -31.74 55.21 -14.29
C GLU A 458 -31.53 56.34 -15.31
N GLU A 459 -30.30 56.56 -15.78
CA GLU A 459 -30.00 57.57 -16.81
C GLU A 459 -30.65 57.23 -18.16
N THR A 460 -30.63 55.97 -18.56
CA THR A 460 -31.28 55.50 -19.79
C THR A 460 -32.80 55.60 -19.68
N LEU A 461 -33.39 55.23 -18.55
CA LEU A 461 -34.82 55.38 -18.29
C LEU A 461 -35.27 56.85 -18.38
N ASN A 462 -34.51 57.77 -17.78
CA ASN A 462 -34.81 59.20 -17.85
C ASN A 462 -34.72 59.74 -19.29
N THR A 463 -33.72 59.27 -20.06
CA THR A 463 -33.57 59.64 -21.48
C THR A 463 -34.75 59.15 -22.32
N LEU A 464 -35.21 57.91 -22.09
CA LEU A 464 -36.40 57.33 -22.70
C LEU A 464 -37.65 58.13 -22.35
N HIS A 465 -37.81 58.55 -21.09
CA HIS A 465 -38.94 59.36 -20.66
C HIS A 465 -39.02 60.70 -21.39
N ILE A 466 -37.89 61.43 -21.47
CA ILE A 466 -37.78 62.68 -22.22
C ILE A 466 -38.06 62.48 -23.71
N ALA A 467 -37.55 61.39 -24.30
CA ALA A 467 -37.82 61.07 -25.70
C ALA A 467 -39.31 60.81 -25.94
N ASN A 468 -39.98 60.11 -25.02
CA ASN A 468 -41.41 59.83 -25.12
C ASN A 468 -42.25 61.11 -25.02
N GLU A 469 -41.94 62.01 -24.08
CA GLU A 469 -42.60 63.33 -23.99
C GLU A 469 -42.42 64.17 -25.27
N ARG A 470 -41.22 64.15 -25.86
CA ARG A 470 -40.95 64.84 -27.15
C ARG A 470 -41.77 64.23 -28.28
N LEU A 471 -41.94 62.91 -28.27
CA LEU A 471 -42.71 62.19 -29.28
C LEU A 471 -44.20 62.50 -29.14
N GLU A 472 -44.74 62.51 -27.92
CA GLU A 472 -46.10 62.96 -27.63
C GLU A 472 -46.36 64.39 -28.12
N LYS A 473 -45.44 65.34 -27.83
CA LYS A 473 -45.54 66.72 -28.33
C LYS A 473 -45.55 66.78 -29.86
N ARG A 474 -44.71 66.00 -30.54
CA ARG A 474 -44.68 65.92 -32.01
C ARG A 474 -45.97 65.34 -32.58
N ILE A 475 -46.52 64.29 -31.96
CA ILE A 475 -47.82 63.71 -32.34
C ILE A 475 -48.91 64.77 -32.19
N LEU A 476 -48.95 65.49 -31.06
CA LEU A 476 -49.94 66.55 -30.83
C LEU A 476 -49.84 67.66 -31.90
N GLN A 477 -48.62 68.12 -32.22
CA GLN A 477 -48.38 69.11 -33.27
C GLN A 477 -48.83 68.60 -34.65
N PHE A 478 -48.57 67.34 -34.98
CA PHE A 478 -49.00 66.75 -36.24
C PHE A 478 -50.52 66.65 -36.33
N VAL A 479 -51.21 66.23 -35.25
CA VAL A 479 -52.68 66.17 -35.18
C VAL A 479 -53.31 67.55 -35.32
N VAL A 480 -52.77 68.58 -34.66
CA VAL A 480 -53.26 69.96 -34.77
C VAL A 480 -53.00 70.53 -36.18
N GLY A 481 -51.82 70.30 -36.74
CA GLY A 481 -51.48 70.71 -38.10
C GLY A 481 -52.36 70.04 -39.17
N PHE A 482 -52.63 68.74 -39.01
CA PHE A 482 -53.47 67.97 -39.92
C PHE A 482 -54.94 68.40 -39.83
N THR A 483 -55.48 68.63 -38.64
CA THR A 483 -56.86 69.12 -38.46
C THR A 483 -57.04 70.56 -38.98
N GLY A 484 -56.07 71.44 -38.73
CA GLY A 484 -56.07 72.81 -39.29
C GLY A 484 -56.01 72.83 -40.83
N SER A 485 -55.17 71.96 -41.42
CA SER A 485 -55.06 71.83 -42.88
C SER A 485 -56.34 71.24 -43.49
N MET A 486 -56.93 70.23 -42.84
CA MET A 486 -58.21 69.63 -43.25
C MET A 486 -59.36 70.66 -43.19
N MET A 487 -59.42 71.47 -42.13
CA MET A 487 -60.40 72.56 -41.99
C MET A 487 -60.25 73.62 -43.09
N LEU A 488 -59.02 73.98 -43.48
CA LEU A 488 -58.76 74.91 -44.59
C LEU A 488 -59.19 74.34 -45.95
N VAL A 489 -58.97 73.04 -46.18
CA VAL A 489 -59.43 72.36 -47.40
C VAL A 489 -60.97 72.29 -47.44
N LEU A 490 -61.61 71.96 -46.32
CA LEU A 490 -63.07 71.95 -46.21
C LEU A 490 -63.68 73.35 -46.35
N ALA A 491 -63.06 74.39 -45.79
CA ALA A 491 -63.50 75.77 -45.96
C ALA A 491 -63.36 76.26 -47.42
N ARG A 492 -62.29 75.86 -48.13
CA ARG A 492 -62.13 76.16 -49.56
C ARG A 492 -63.12 75.39 -50.44
N LEU A 493 -63.46 74.16 -50.09
CA LEU A 493 -64.47 73.37 -50.81
C LEU A 493 -65.89 73.88 -50.55
N GLY A 494 -66.19 74.36 -49.33
CA GLY A 494 -67.47 74.98 -48.98
C GLY A 494 -67.68 76.37 -49.59
N ALA A 495 -66.63 77.06 -50.04
CA ALA A 495 -66.74 78.33 -50.77
C ALA A 495 -67.05 78.16 -52.28
N PHE A 496 -67.12 76.91 -52.76
CA PHE A 496 -67.39 76.56 -54.17
C PHE A 496 -68.78 75.95 -54.40
N PHE A 497 -69.64 75.90 -53.38
CA PHE A 497 -71.03 75.44 -53.47
C PHE A 497 -72.02 76.48 -52.96
#